data_AF-A0A1X0DT30-F1
#
_entry.id   AF-A0A1X0DT30-F1
#
_cell.length_a   1.000
_cell.length_b   1.000
_cell.length_c   1.000
_cell.angle_alpha   90.00
_cell.angle_beta   90.00
_cell.angle_gamma   90.00
#
_symmetry.space_group_name_H-M   'P 1'
#
loop_
_entity.id
_entity.type
_entity.pdbx_description
1 polymer ?
#
loop_
_entity_poly.entity_id
_entity_poly.type
_entity_poly.pdbx_seq_one_letter_code
_entity_poly.pdbx_strand_id
1 'polypeptide(L)'
;MKALDSSPSVGLTPSHLKLSRLKWWPNQDEPISFTRIRKTVRVLVDRTPQGHSRATWSTSYIEASEVERERLMTEAVETGLWAVIKNAERHLKMRFERGMAMADTDTTIGGCIDWEHHPLTGKPCGDDFLLCLQCTNAFATSRHLPRLIELRHQLEAIASTDGPDWTDFRAMAYGCLLALIDDRTLISADEYAVAEQTITDEDRTEIHLLLNGRYT
;
A
#
# COMPACT_ATOMS: atom_id res chain seq x y z
N MET A 1 54.49 6.50 -5.36
CA MET A 1 53.73 7.64 -5.92
C MET A 1 52.78 7.09 -6.98
N LYS A 2 51.49 6.92 -6.62
CA LYS A 2 50.45 6.52 -7.58
C LYS A 2 49.94 7.79 -8.26
N ALA A 3 50.07 7.85 -9.59
CA ALA A 3 49.44 8.89 -10.38
C ALA A 3 47.91 8.76 -10.24
N LEU A 4 47.27 9.82 -9.75
CA LEU A 4 45.82 9.94 -9.76
C LEU A 4 45.39 10.15 -11.22
N ASP A 5 44.59 9.22 -11.73
CA ASP A 5 43.90 9.30 -13.02
C ASP A 5 43.15 10.64 -13.12
N SER A 6 43.65 11.53 -13.97
CA SER A 6 42.98 12.77 -14.31
C SER A 6 41.79 12.46 -15.21
N SER A 7 40.63 12.26 -14.59
CA SER A 7 39.36 12.31 -15.32
C SER A 7 39.26 13.66 -16.05
N PRO A 8 38.84 13.71 -17.32
CA PRO A 8 38.70 14.98 -18.03
C PRO A 8 37.65 15.83 -17.31
N SER A 9 38.11 16.91 -16.68
CA SER A 9 37.24 17.86 -16.00
C SER A 9 36.50 18.69 -17.04
N VAL A 10 35.31 18.24 -17.44
CA VAL A 10 34.35 19.10 -18.14
C VAL A 10 33.80 20.10 -17.12
N GLY A 11 34.48 21.24 -16.99
CA GLY A 11 34.18 22.33 -16.08
C GLY A 11 35.12 23.52 -16.34
N LEU A 12 34.66 24.74 -16.05
CA LEU A 12 35.55 25.89 -16.17
C LEU A 12 36.49 25.88 -14.96
N THR A 13 37.79 25.72 -15.22
CA THR A 13 38.82 25.81 -14.18
C THR A 13 38.98 27.26 -13.73
N PRO A 14 39.50 27.50 -12.50
CA PRO A 14 39.80 28.84 -12.00
C PRO A 14 40.68 29.70 -12.92
N SER A 15 41.45 29.08 -13.82
CA SER A 15 42.25 29.78 -14.82
C SER A 15 41.42 30.30 -16.00
N HIS A 16 40.24 29.73 -16.27
CA HIS A 16 39.33 30.13 -17.35
C HIS A 16 38.29 31.16 -16.91
N LEU A 17 38.00 31.23 -15.61
CA LEU A 17 37.09 32.21 -15.02
C LEU A 17 37.89 33.12 -14.10
N LYS A 18 37.80 34.45 -14.26
CA LYS A 18 38.21 35.36 -13.18
C LYS A 18 37.23 35.19 -12.01
N LEU A 19 37.39 34.14 -11.20
CA LEU A 19 36.53 33.82 -10.05
C LEU A 19 36.44 34.99 -9.06
N SER A 20 37.47 35.85 -9.03
CA SER A 20 37.48 37.13 -8.32
C SER A 20 36.37 38.11 -8.74
N ARG A 21 35.74 37.94 -9.91
CA ARG A 21 34.58 38.73 -10.36
C ARG A 21 33.24 38.13 -9.93
N LEU A 22 33.20 36.86 -9.51
CA LEU A 22 31.99 36.18 -9.04
C LEU A 22 31.88 36.34 -7.52
N LYS A 23 31.54 37.55 -7.07
CA LYS A 23 31.38 37.89 -5.64
C LYS A 23 30.33 37.03 -4.89
N TRP A 24 29.47 36.33 -5.62
CA TRP A 24 28.42 35.46 -5.10
C TRP A 24 28.89 34.01 -4.93
N TRP A 25 30.06 33.63 -5.46
CA TRP A 25 30.59 32.27 -5.34
C TRP A 25 31.30 32.10 -4.00
N PRO A 26 30.81 31.23 -3.10
CA PRO A 26 31.23 31.23 -1.70
C PRO A 26 32.63 30.65 -1.46
N ASN A 27 33.17 29.85 -2.39
CA ASN A 27 34.47 29.19 -2.20
C ASN A 27 35.32 29.21 -3.49
N GLN A 28 36.27 30.13 -3.58
CA GLN A 28 37.13 30.31 -4.77
C GLN A 28 38.05 29.12 -5.06
N ASP A 29 38.26 28.24 -4.09
CA ASP A 29 39.12 27.05 -4.23
C ASP A 29 38.36 25.85 -4.82
N GLU A 30 37.02 25.92 -4.89
CA GLU A 30 36.21 24.87 -5.50
C GLU A 30 35.87 25.18 -6.96
N PRO A 31 36.22 24.30 -7.92
CA PRO A 31 35.96 24.56 -9.34
C PRO A 31 34.45 24.51 -9.67
N ILE A 32 34.00 25.48 -10.45
CA ILE A 32 32.61 25.54 -10.92
C ILE A 32 32.40 24.47 -12.00
N SER A 33 31.66 23.41 -11.64
CA SER A 33 31.21 22.41 -12.59
C SER A 33 29.77 22.70 -13.03
N PHE A 34 29.59 23.11 -14.30
CA PHE A 34 28.25 23.27 -14.89
C PHE A 34 27.47 21.98 -14.89
N THR A 35 28.14 20.83 -14.97
CA THR A 35 27.51 19.51 -14.84
C THR A 35 26.94 19.33 -13.44
N ARG A 36 27.67 19.70 -12.37
CA ARG A 36 27.15 19.68 -11.00
C ARG A 36 26.01 20.67 -10.81
N ILE A 37 26.17 21.93 -11.25
CA ILE A 37 25.11 22.95 -11.15
C ILE A 37 23.84 22.50 -11.87
N ARG A 38 23.95 21.99 -13.11
CA ARG A 38 22.81 21.47 -13.87
C ARG A 38 22.14 20.30 -13.14
N LYS A 39 22.92 19.39 -12.53
CA LYS A 39 22.38 18.31 -11.71
C LYS A 39 21.65 18.86 -10.49
N THR A 40 22.25 19.79 -9.75
CA THR A 40 21.63 20.43 -8.57
C THR A 40 20.33 21.13 -8.90
N VAL A 41 20.28 21.92 -9.98
CA VAL A 41 19.06 22.60 -10.43
C VAL A 41 17.99 21.58 -10.84
N ARG A 42 18.35 20.54 -11.60
CA ARG A 42 17.41 19.49 -12.00
C ARG A 42 16.85 18.68 -10.83
N VAL A 43 17.67 18.40 -9.82
CA VAL A 43 17.28 17.60 -8.64
C VAL A 43 16.50 18.46 -7.65
N LEU A 44 17.03 19.63 -7.29
CA LEU A 44 16.49 20.42 -6.17
C LEU A 44 15.46 21.47 -6.58
N VAL A 45 15.51 21.97 -7.82
CA VAL A 45 14.67 23.09 -8.30
C VAL A 45 13.60 22.62 -9.30
N ASP A 46 13.98 22.06 -10.44
CA ASP A 46 13.04 21.76 -11.54
C ASP A 46 12.20 20.48 -11.29
N ARG A 47 12.78 19.50 -10.58
CA ARG A 47 12.12 18.28 -10.06
C ARG A 47 11.26 17.49 -11.07
N THR A 48 11.54 17.64 -12.37
CA THR A 48 10.77 16.98 -13.43
C THR A 48 11.70 16.35 -14.47
N PRO A 49 11.38 15.15 -15.00
CA PRO A 49 12.19 14.52 -16.03
C PRO A 49 12.11 15.32 -17.33
N GLN A 50 13.17 16.05 -17.69
CA GLN A 50 13.28 16.72 -18.98
C GLN A 50 14.26 16.00 -19.90
N GLY A 51 13.72 15.38 -20.95
CA GLY A 51 14.50 14.73 -22.03
C GLY A 51 15.13 13.38 -21.68
N HIS A 52 14.72 12.77 -20.56
CA HIS A 52 15.15 11.43 -20.15
C HIS A 52 13.93 10.57 -19.79
N SER A 53 14.02 9.26 -20.00
CA SER A 53 13.00 8.34 -19.50
C SER A 53 12.99 8.35 -17.96
N ARG A 54 11.86 7.97 -17.36
CA ARG A 54 11.68 7.93 -15.90
C ARG A 54 12.75 7.07 -15.20
N ALA A 55 13.14 5.95 -15.82
CA ALA A 55 14.20 5.07 -15.33
C ALA A 55 15.57 5.77 -15.28
N THR A 56 15.97 6.45 -16.36
CA THR A 56 17.25 7.17 -16.41
C THR A 56 17.29 8.34 -15.42
N TRP A 57 16.17 9.01 -15.19
CA TRP A 57 16.06 10.07 -14.20
C TRP A 57 16.24 9.54 -12.77
N SER A 58 15.62 8.41 -12.43
CA SER A 58 15.78 7.72 -11.14
C SER A 58 17.25 7.37 -10.84
N THR A 59 17.91 6.68 -11.75
CA THR A 59 19.29 6.21 -11.53
C THR A 59 20.31 7.35 -11.51
N SER A 60 20.16 8.38 -12.37
CA SER A 60 21.20 9.43 -12.49
C SER A 60 21.07 10.57 -11.48
N TYR A 61 19.88 10.76 -10.89
CA TYR A 61 19.56 11.96 -10.11
C TYR A 61 18.94 11.66 -8.73
N ILE A 62 18.17 10.59 -8.57
CA ILE A 62 17.53 10.25 -7.29
C ILE A 62 18.46 9.39 -6.43
N GLU A 63 19.11 8.38 -7.00
CA GLU A 63 20.07 7.53 -6.24
C GLU A 63 21.21 8.35 -5.61
N ALA A 64 21.56 9.49 -6.22
CA ALA A 64 22.62 10.38 -5.74
C ALA A 64 22.19 11.30 -4.57
N SER A 65 20.90 11.37 -4.22
CA SER A 65 20.37 12.22 -3.15
C SER A 65 19.49 11.41 -2.21
N GLU A 66 20.01 11.13 -1.01
CA GLU A 66 19.29 10.39 0.02
C GLU A 66 17.97 11.06 0.43
N VAL A 67 17.96 12.41 0.54
CA VAL A 67 16.77 13.20 0.89
C VAL A 67 15.68 13.12 -0.18
N GLU A 68 16.04 13.22 -1.46
CA GLU A 68 15.05 13.15 -2.54
C GLU A 68 14.56 11.70 -2.74
N ARG A 69 15.43 10.71 -2.52
CA ARG A 69 15.05 9.30 -2.49
C ARG A 69 14.04 9.03 -1.39
N GLU A 70 14.32 9.45 -0.15
CA GLU A 70 13.39 9.26 0.98
C GLU A 70 12.03 9.91 0.69
N ARG A 71 12.03 11.17 0.25
CA ARG A 71 10.79 11.88 -0.11
C ARG A 71 9.99 11.17 -1.19
N LEU A 72 10.61 10.77 -2.29
CA LEU A 72 9.91 10.09 -3.39
C LEU A 72 9.44 8.70 -3.00
N MET A 73 10.15 8.01 -2.12
CA MET A 73 9.69 6.76 -1.54
C MET A 73 8.47 7.02 -0.66
N THR A 74 8.48 8.05 0.19
CA THR A 74 7.30 8.44 0.98
C THR A 74 6.11 8.79 0.07
N GLU A 75 6.32 9.61 -0.96
CA GLU A 75 5.27 10.02 -1.90
C GLU A 75 4.74 8.84 -2.73
N ALA A 76 5.63 7.95 -3.19
CA ALA A 76 5.24 6.74 -3.92
C ALA A 76 4.52 5.72 -3.03
N VAL A 77 4.96 5.59 -1.76
CA VAL A 77 4.28 4.77 -0.75
C VAL A 77 2.90 5.35 -0.48
N GLU A 78 2.79 6.66 -0.26
CA GLU A 78 1.50 7.31 0.01
C GLU A 78 0.56 7.21 -1.20
N THR A 79 1.04 7.55 -2.41
CA THR A 79 0.27 7.45 -3.65
C THR A 79 -0.14 6.01 -3.96
N GLY A 80 0.79 5.07 -3.75
CA GLY A 80 0.56 3.64 -3.91
C GLY A 80 -0.48 3.12 -2.92
N LEU A 81 -0.37 3.52 -1.66
CA LEU A 81 -1.31 3.15 -0.59
C LEU A 81 -2.72 3.67 -0.91
N TRP A 82 -2.86 4.94 -1.31
CA TRP A 82 -4.14 5.49 -1.73
C TRP A 82 -4.73 4.77 -2.95
N ALA A 83 -3.90 4.37 -3.91
CA ALA A 83 -4.35 3.61 -5.06
C ALA A 83 -4.84 2.21 -4.64
N VAL A 84 -4.16 1.55 -3.69
CA VAL A 84 -4.57 0.26 -3.13
C VAL A 84 -5.91 0.38 -2.40
N ILE A 85 -6.07 1.37 -1.52
CA ILE A 85 -7.32 1.60 -0.78
C ILE A 85 -8.48 1.85 -1.75
N LYS A 86 -8.32 2.78 -2.71
CA LYS A 86 -9.35 3.05 -3.73
C LYS A 86 -9.68 1.83 -4.59
N ASN A 87 -8.68 0.99 -4.86
CA ASN A 87 -8.90 -0.23 -5.60
C ASN A 87 -9.72 -1.23 -4.77
N ALA A 88 -9.40 -1.37 -3.48
CA ALA A 88 -10.15 -2.20 -2.56
C ALA A 88 -11.60 -1.71 -2.38
N GLU A 89 -11.83 -0.42 -2.15
CA GLU A 89 -13.19 0.16 -2.07
C GLU A 89 -14.02 -0.14 -3.32
N ARG A 90 -13.40 -0.14 -4.50
CA ARG A 90 -14.09 -0.49 -5.76
C ARG A 90 -14.48 -1.96 -5.82
N HIS A 91 -13.68 -2.84 -5.23
CA HIS A 91 -13.89 -4.29 -5.24
C HIS A 91 -14.73 -4.79 -4.06
N LEU A 92 -14.79 -4.05 -2.95
CA LEU A 92 -15.68 -4.33 -1.84
C LEU A 92 -17.14 -4.30 -2.33
N LYS A 93 -17.84 -5.43 -2.21
CA LYS A 93 -19.28 -5.58 -2.52
C LYS A 93 -20.10 -6.08 -1.35
N MET A 94 -19.46 -6.72 -0.37
CA MET A 94 -20.11 -7.14 0.86
C MET A 94 -20.71 -5.93 1.57
N ARG A 95 -21.98 -6.03 1.97
CA ARG A 95 -22.73 -4.92 2.58
C ARG A 95 -22.75 -5.07 4.10
N PHE A 96 -22.56 -4.00 4.86
CA PHE A 96 -22.81 -4.03 6.30
C PHE A 96 -24.29 -3.70 6.59
N GLU A 97 -25.00 -4.63 7.21
CA GLU A 97 -26.42 -4.52 7.51
C GLU A 97 -26.68 -4.57 9.02
N ARG A 98 -27.34 -3.53 9.55
CA ARG A 98 -27.67 -3.45 10.99
C ARG A 98 -28.92 -4.27 11.38
N GLY A 99 -29.74 -4.69 10.41
CA GLY A 99 -31.10 -5.21 10.67
C GLY A 99 -31.40 -6.62 10.18
N MET A 100 -30.47 -7.31 9.50
CA MET A 100 -30.73 -8.63 8.92
C MET A 100 -30.32 -9.75 9.88
N ALA A 101 -31.29 -10.31 10.59
CA ALA A 101 -31.13 -11.47 11.47
C ALA A 101 -31.52 -12.75 10.72
N MET A 102 -30.70 -13.18 9.76
CA MET A 102 -30.81 -14.52 9.16
C MET A 102 -29.60 -15.36 9.57
N ALA A 103 -29.63 -15.92 10.78
CA ALA A 103 -28.54 -16.76 11.29
C ALA A 103 -28.34 -18.04 10.46
N ASP A 104 -29.41 -18.58 9.86
CA ASP A 104 -29.36 -19.78 9.01
C ASP A 104 -28.60 -19.60 7.69
N THR A 105 -28.17 -18.37 7.39
CA THR A 105 -27.38 -18.05 6.18
C THR A 105 -25.96 -17.61 6.50
N ASP A 106 -25.53 -17.77 7.75
CA ASP A 106 -24.22 -17.34 8.19
C ASP A 106 -23.13 -18.29 7.69
N THR A 107 -22.04 -17.66 7.24
CA THR A 107 -20.75 -18.24 6.97
C THR A 107 -19.77 -17.79 8.05
N THR A 108 -18.51 -18.21 7.97
CA THR A 108 -17.49 -17.87 8.97
C THR A 108 -17.33 -16.36 9.18
N ILE A 109 -17.36 -15.57 8.12
CA ILE A 109 -17.02 -14.13 8.17
C ILE A 109 -18.21 -13.21 7.85
N GLY A 110 -19.40 -13.76 7.59
CA GLY A 110 -20.56 -12.98 7.15
C GLY A 110 -21.80 -13.84 6.95
N GLY A 111 -22.78 -13.34 6.22
CA GLY A 111 -23.92 -14.12 5.72
C GLY A 111 -24.02 -14.05 4.20
N CYS A 112 -24.76 -14.98 3.61
CA CYS A 112 -25.01 -15.05 2.17
C CYS A 112 -26.51 -15.13 1.87
N ILE A 113 -27.05 -14.19 1.09
CA ILE A 113 -28.49 -14.18 0.77
C ILE A 113 -28.91 -15.28 -0.22
N ASP A 114 -27.98 -15.76 -1.06
CA ASP A 114 -28.23 -16.80 -2.06
C ASP A 114 -26.91 -17.48 -2.43
N TRP A 115 -26.69 -18.68 -1.89
CA TRP A 115 -25.52 -19.50 -2.21
C TRP A 115 -25.77 -20.42 -3.42
N GLU A 116 -27.03 -20.61 -3.83
CA GLU A 116 -27.39 -21.46 -4.97
C GLU A 116 -27.15 -20.75 -6.32
N HIS A 117 -27.19 -19.41 -6.32
CA HIS A 117 -26.99 -18.59 -7.51
C HIS A 117 -25.89 -17.54 -7.31
N HIS A 118 -24.64 -17.93 -7.56
CA HIS A 118 -23.50 -17.01 -7.53
C HIS A 118 -23.68 -15.84 -8.55
N PRO A 119 -23.47 -14.57 -8.16
CA PRO A 119 -23.83 -13.40 -9.00
C PRO A 119 -23.18 -13.35 -10.39
N LEU A 120 -21.98 -13.91 -10.53
CA LEU A 120 -21.25 -13.90 -11.80
C LEU A 120 -21.50 -15.14 -12.67
N THR A 121 -21.84 -16.28 -12.07
CA THR A 121 -21.87 -17.57 -12.77
C THR A 121 -23.26 -18.21 -12.80
N GLY A 122 -24.17 -17.79 -11.93
CA GLY A 122 -25.52 -18.35 -11.76
C GLY A 122 -25.56 -19.78 -11.23
N LYS A 123 -24.44 -20.31 -10.74
CA LYS A 123 -24.29 -21.67 -10.21
C LYS A 123 -24.14 -21.66 -8.69
N PRO A 124 -24.28 -22.82 -8.02
CA PRO A 124 -23.97 -22.92 -6.60
C PRO A 124 -22.54 -22.43 -6.30
N CYS A 125 -22.41 -21.62 -5.26
CA CYS A 125 -21.17 -21.00 -4.85
C CYS A 125 -20.22 -22.04 -4.26
N GLY A 126 -18.96 -22.03 -4.72
CA GLY A 126 -17.86 -22.81 -4.16
C GLY A 126 -16.60 -21.95 -4.01
N ASP A 127 -16.78 -20.63 -3.93
CA ASP A 127 -15.71 -19.66 -3.85
C ASP A 127 -15.09 -19.65 -2.45
N ASP A 128 -13.83 -19.21 -2.37
CA ASP A 128 -13.13 -18.98 -1.11
C ASP A 128 -13.86 -17.92 -0.28
N PHE A 129 -13.91 -18.08 1.05
CA PHE A 129 -14.58 -17.11 1.93
C PHE A 129 -14.02 -15.70 1.81
N LEU A 130 -12.73 -15.51 1.49
CA LEU A 130 -12.16 -14.17 1.25
C LEU A 130 -12.76 -13.48 0.00
N LEU A 131 -13.29 -14.25 -0.96
CA LEU A 131 -14.04 -13.70 -2.10
C LEU A 131 -15.42 -13.17 -1.70
N CYS A 132 -15.97 -13.59 -0.55
CA CYS A 132 -17.23 -13.05 -0.06
C CYS A 132 -17.17 -11.53 0.14
N LEU A 133 -16.01 -10.95 0.50
CA LEU A 133 -15.82 -9.50 0.59
C LEU A 133 -16.12 -8.78 -0.74
N GLN A 134 -15.95 -9.47 -1.86
CA GLN A 134 -16.15 -8.95 -3.21
C GLN A 134 -17.48 -9.42 -3.84
N CYS A 135 -18.34 -10.12 -3.09
CA CYS A 135 -19.59 -10.67 -3.59
C CYS A 135 -20.81 -9.82 -3.18
N THR A 136 -21.74 -9.59 -4.12
CA THR A 136 -22.98 -8.82 -3.85
C THR A 136 -24.01 -9.58 -3.03
N ASN A 137 -23.91 -10.92 -2.98
CA ASN A 137 -24.79 -11.75 -2.14
C ASN A 137 -24.32 -11.76 -0.68
N ALA A 138 -23.08 -11.35 -0.41
CA ALA A 138 -22.51 -11.36 0.93
C ALA A 138 -22.94 -10.11 1.72
N PHE A 139 -23.17 -10.31 3.01
CA PHE A 139 -23.44 -9.23 3.95
C PHE A 139 -22.78 -9.49 5.32
N ALA A 140 -22.35 -8.43 5.99
CA ALA A 140 -21.88 -8.42 7.36
C ALA A 140 -22.95 -7.82 8.26
N THR A 141 -22.98 -8.19 9.53
CA THR A 141 -23.81 -7.53 10.54
C THR A 141 -22.96 -7.38 11.79
N SER A 142 -23.46 -6.68 12.82
CA SER A 142 -22.72 -6.48 14.07
C SER A 142 -22.30 -7.81 14.73
N ARG A 143 -23.01 -8.93 14.49
CA ARG A 143 -22.63 -10.26 15.02
C ARG A 143 -21.38 -10.85 14.34
N HIS A 144 -21.12 -10.45 13.10
CA HIS A 144 -19.96 -10.91 12.32
C HIS A 144 -18.71 -10.08 12.62
N LEU A 145 -18.87 -8.92 13.26
CA LEU A 145 -17.80 -7.95 13.45
C LEU A 145 -16.62 -8.51 14.27
N PRO A 146 -16.79 -9.29 15.35
CA PRO A 146 -15.66 -9.88 16.07
C PRO A 146 -14.78 -10.77 15.15
N ARG A 147 -15.40 -11.62 14.32
CA ARG A 147 -14.69 -12.50 13.38
C ARG A 147 -14.00 -11.72 12.26
N LEU A 148 -14.62 -10.65 11.76
CA LEU A 148 -14.00 -9.76 10.76
C LEU A 148 -12.78 -9.01 11.33
N ILE A 149 -12.84 -8.58 12.59
CA ILE A 149 -11.71 -7.95 13.27
C ILE A 149 -10.58 -8.96 13.50
N GLU A 150 -10.90 -10.17 13.94
CA GLU A 150 -9.91 -11.24 14.11
C GLU A 150 -9.26 -11.64 12.77
N LEU A 151 -10.04 -11.68 11.68
CA LEU A 151 -9.53 -11.88 10.33
C LEU A 151 -8.49 -10.82 9.96
N ARG A 152 -8.72 -9.54 10.33
CA ARG A 152 -7.74 -8.48 10.12
C ARG A 152 -6.45 -8.80 10.88
N HIS A 153 -6.54 -9.09 12.18
CA HIS A 153 -5.37 -9.37 13.02
C HIS A 153 -4.52 -10.53 12.48
N GLN A 154 -5.17 -11.63 12.05
CA GLN A 154 -4.42 -12.78 11.51
C GLN A 154 -3.83 -12.50 10.13
N LEU A 155 -4.53 -11.76 9.25
CA LEU A 155 -3.97 -11.34 7.97
C LEU A 155 -2.78 -10.38 8.15
N GLU A 156 -2.84 -9.46 9.11
CA GLU A 156 -1.72 -8.59 9.48
C GLU A 156 -0.52 -9.39 10.01
N ALA A 157 -0.78 -10.38 10.87
CA ALA A 157 0.27 -11.26 11.40
C ALA A 157 0.98 -12.04 10.27
N ILE A 158 0.21 -12.61 9.34
CA ILE A 158 0.72 -13.26 8.12
C ILE A 158 1.56 -12.28 7.30
N ALA A 159 1.03 -11.08 7.01
CA ALA A 159 1.75 -10.07 6.23
C ALA A 159 3.06 -9.60 6.90
N SER A 160 3.11 -9.61 8.24
CA SER A 160 4.30 -9.20 9.02
C SER A 160 5.38 -10.28 9.14
N THR A 161 5.00 -11.55 9.03
CA THR A 161 5.91 -12.70 9.24
C THR A 161 6.38 -13.29 7.92
N ASP A 162 5.54 -13.26 6.88
CA ASP A 162 5.80 -13.96 5.64
C ASP A 162 6.52 -13.11 4.60
N GLY A 163 7.46 -13.76 3.90
CA GLY A 163 8.00 -13.32 2.61
C GLY A 163 7.02 -13.64 1.46
N PRO A 164 7.42 -14.33 0.38
CA PRO A 164 6.65 -14.45 -0.88
C PRO A 164 5.24 -15.12 -0.82
N ASP A 165 4.73 -15.50 0.35
CA ASP A 165 3.41 -16.14 0.53
C ASP A 165 2.24 -15.14 0.66
N TRP A 166 2.51 -13.83 0.79
CA TRP A 166 1.51 -12.78 0.64
C TRP A 166 1.16 -12.57 -0.84
N THR A 167 0.06 -13.17 -1.28
CA THR A 167 -0.41 -13.09 -2.67
C THR A 167 -1.25 -11.83 -2.93
N ASP A 168 -1.32 -11.39 -4.19
CA ASP A 168 -2.22 -10.31 -4.62
C ASP A 168 -3.69 -10.56 -4.21
N PHE A 169 -4.09 -11.82 -4.17
CA PHE A 169 -5.40 -12.25 -3.69
C PHE A 169 -5.64 -11.88 -2.22
N ARG A 170 -4.71 -12.24 -1.32
CA ARG A 170 -4.80 -11.90 0.11
C ARG A 170 -4.67 -10.39 0.33
N ALA A 171 -3.81 -9.71 -0.44
CA ALA A 171 -3.68 -8.27 -0.42
C ALA A 171 -5.01 -7.56 -0.75
N MET A 172 -5.72 -8.04 -1.78
CA MET A 172 -7.01 -7.48 -2.17
C MET A 172 -8.08 -7.74 -1.11
N ALA A 173 -8.15 -8.96 -0.59
CA ALA A 173 -9.09 -9.33 0.47
C ALA A 173 -8.86 -8.47 1.72
N TYR A 174 -7.62 -8.31 2.14
CA TYR A 174 -7.24 -7.46 3.26
C TYR A 174 -7.65 -6.00 3.04
N GLY A 175 -7.39 -5.44 1.87
CA GLY A 175 -7.84 -4.09 1.52
C GLY A 175 -9.36 -3.94 1.60
N CYS A 176 -10.12 -4.92 1.06
CA CYS A 176 -11.59 -4.90 1.11
C CYS A 176 -12.10 -5.00 2.55
N LEU A 177 -11.46 -5.84 3.37
CA LEU A 177 -11.78 -5.99 4.78
C LEU A 177 -11.60 -4.68 5.53
N LEU A 178 -10.45 -4.00 5.37
CA LEU A 178 -10.22 -2.69 5.98
C LEU A 178 -11.26 -1.66 5.53
N ALA A 179 -11.51 -1.57 4.21
CA ALA A 179 -12.52 -0.67 3.68
C ALA A 179 -13.92 -0.89 4.29
N LEU A 180 -14.25 -2.13 4.64
CA LEU A 180 -15.51 -2.47 5.31
C LEU A 180 -15.52 -2.09 6.80
N ILE A 181 -14.52 -2.53 7.57
CA ILE A 181 -14.54 -2.43 9.03
C ILE A 181 -14.07 -1.05 9.55
N ASP A 182 -13.34 -0.29 8.75
CA ASP A 182 -12.91 1.07 9.09
C ASP A 182 -13.87 2.16 8.63
N ASP A 183 -14.94 1.82 7.90
CA ASP A 183 -15.98 2.79 7.55
C ASP A 183 -16.75 3.22 8.81
N ARG A 184 -16.36 4.36 9.36
CA ARG A 184 -16.97 4.92 10.59
C ARG A 184 -18.37 5.49 10.40
N THR A 185 -18.84 5.59 9.16
CA THR A 185 -20.25 5.88 8.87
C THR A 185 -21.12 4.63 9.04
N LEU A 186 -20.54 3.44 8.82
CA LEU A 186 -21.21 2.15 8.97
C LEU A 186 -21.01 1.55 10.35
N ILE A 187 -19.80 1.63 10.94
CA ILE A 187 -19.42 1.00 12.21
C ILE A 187 -18.78 2.06 13.12
N SER A 188 -19.43 2.39 14.22
CA SER A 188 -18.90 3.41 15.14
C SER A 188 -17.61 2.93 15.83
N ALA A 189 -16.82 3.87 16.35
CA ALA A 189 -15.62 3.54 17.12
C ALA A 189 -15.95 2.68 18.37
N ASP A 190 -17.07 2.97 19.03
CA ASP A 190 -17.51 2.22 20.20
C ASP A 190 -17.97 0.80 19.82
N GLU A 191 -18.73 0.65 18.73
CA GLU A 191 -19.18 -0.65 18.21
C GLU A 191 -17.99 -1.53 17.84
N TYR A 192 -16.98 -0.93 17.21
CA TYR A 192 -15.71 -1.58 16.90
C TYR A 192 -14.99 -2.06 18.17
N ALA A 193 -14.79 -1.15 19.14
CA ALA A 193 -14.05 -1.46 20.36
C ALA A 193 -14.75 -2.54 21.21
N VAL A 194 -16.08 -2.51 21.27
CA VAL A 194 -16.87 -3.55 21.94
C VAL A 194 -16.71 -4.88 21.21
N ALA A 195 -16.84 -4.91 19.88
CA ALA A 195 -16.71 -6.14 19.11
C ALA A 195 -15.30 -6.76 19.26
N GLU A 196 -14.25 -5.95 19.25
CA GLU A 196 -12.86 -6.38 19.47
C GLU A 196 -12.66 -7.01 20.85
N GLN A 197 -13.28 -6.46 21.89
CA GLN A 197 -13.23 -7.03 23.25
C GLN A 197 -14.01 -8.34 23.39
N THR A 198 -14.99 -8.58 22.52
CA THR A 198 -15.83 -9.79 22.55
C THR A 198 -15.31 -10.94 21.69
N ILE A 199 -14.16 -10.78 21.02
CA ILE A 199 -13.55 -11.86 20.22
C ILE A 199 -13.29 -13.07 21.12
N THR A 200 -13.85 -14.21 20.75
CA THR A 200 -13.74 -15.47 21.49
C THR A 200 -12.62 -16.36 20.95
N ASP A 201 -12.20 -17.36 21.72
CA ASP A 201 -11.24 -18.38 21.25
C ASP A 201 -11.80 -19.22 20.09
N GLU A 202 -13.12 -19.37 20.02
CA GLU A 202 -13.82 -20.01 18.90
C GLU A 202 -13.66 -19.18 17.63
N ASP A 203 -13.87 -17.86 17.69
CA ASP A 203 -13.65 -16.95 16.56
C ASP A 203 -12.21 -17.02 16.05
N ARG A 204 -11.22 -17.00 16.96
CA ARG A 204 -9.79 -17.15 16.63
C ARG A 204 -9.51 -18.44 15.89
N THR A 205 -10.09 -19.54 16.38
CA THR A 205 -9.89 -20.88 15.81
C THR A 205 -10.53 -21.00 14.44
N GLU A 206 -11.77 -20.54 14.27
CA GLU A 206 -12.46 -20.57 12.98
C GLU A 206 -11.72 -19.78 11.90
N ILE A 207 -11.28 -18.55 12.22
CA ILE A 207 -10.51 -17.72 11.30
C ILE A 207 -9.17 -18.36 10.96
N HIS A 208 -8.50 -18.96 11.94
CA HIS A 208 -7.25 -19.68 11.70
C HIS A 208 -7.45 -20.88 10.75
N LEU A 209 -8.54 -21.64 10.92
CA LEU A 209 -8.88 -22.75 10.03
C LEU A 209 -9.22 -22.27 8.61
N LEU A 210 -9.97 -21.17 8.49
CA LEU A 210 -10.31 -20.54 7.22
C LEU A 210 -9.04 -20.14 6.45
N LEU A 211 -8.12 -19.41 7.08
CA LEU A 211 -6.89 -18.92 6.43
C LEU A 211 -5.93 -20.03 6.01
N ASN A 212 -5.99 -21.19 6.68
CA ASN A 212 -5.18 -22.36 6.35
C ASN A 212 -5.89 -23.37 5.43
N GLY A 213 -7.08 -23.03 4.91
CA GLY A 213 -7.86 -23.91 4.03
C GLY A 213 -8.34 -25.20 4.70
N ARG A 214 -8.45 -25.21 6.03
CA ARG A 214 -8.91 -26.37 6.84
C ARG A 214 -10.30 -26.11 7.43
N TYR A 215 -11.14 -25.43 6.69
CA TYR A 215 -12.53 -25.21 7.08
C TYR A 215 -13.38 -26.44 6.70
N THR A 216 -14.25 -26.88 7.61
CA THR A 216 -15.19 -28.01 7.42
C THR A 216 -16.60 -27.52 7.20
#